data_AF-A0A6M0J6B1-F1
#
_entry.id   AF-A0A6M0J6B1-F1
#
_cell.length_a   1.000
_cell.length_b   1.000
_cell.length_c   1.000
_cell.angle_alpha   90.00
_cell.angle_beta   90.00
_cell.angle_gamma   90.00
#
_symmetry.space_group_name_H-M   'P 1'
#
loop_
_entity.id
_entity.type
_entity.pdbx_description
1 polymer ?
#
loop_
_entity_poly.entity_id
_entity_poly.type
_entity_poly.pdbx_seq_one_letter_code
_entity_poly.pdbx_strand_id
1 'polypeptide(L)'
;MNSQNELLKQQLIEAISCQNLQEIQKILTLAQLEDEAIILKEALVQVEYVNFVWFLQEYVGKESYQQAVKDVSTSMTQKLVEGGFKPGVDFNLHPDGRMLASKEANEYLENY
;
A
#
# COMPACT_ATOMS: atom_id res chain seq x y z
N MET A 1 3.53 11.00 18.66
CA MET A 1 4.44 9.83 18.58
C MET A 1 5.66 10.12 19.46
N ASN A 2 6.12 9.16 20.26
CA ASN A 2 7.31 9.37 21.11
C ASN A 2 8.60 9.38 20.24
N SER A 3 9.70 9.93 20.75
CA SER A 3 10.96 10.06 19.98
C SER A 3 11.54 8.72 19.53
N GLN A 4 11.22 7.62 20.24
CA GLN A 4 11.68 6.28 19.89
C GLN A 4 10.93 5.74 18.66
N ASN A 5 9.62 5.95 18.57
CA ASN A 5 8.80 5.51 17.45
C ASN A 5 9.15 6.29 16.17
N GLU A 6 9.49 7.58 16.29
CA GLU A 6 10.03 8.35 15.16
C GLU A 6 11.36 7.79 14.66
N LEU A 7 12.26 7.40 15.57
CA LEU A 7 13.53 6.77 15.20
C LEU A 7 13.32 5.42 14.50
N LEU A 8 12.46 4.56 15.06
CA LEU A 8 12.14 3.26 14.47
C LEU A 8 11.49 3.41 13.09
N LYS A 9 10.62 4.41 12.90
CA LYS A 9 10.04 4.73 11.59
C LYS A 9 11.12 5.07 10.57
N GLN A 10 12.06 5.96 10.91
CA GLN A 10 13.14 6.34 9.98
C GLN A 10 14.03 5.15 9.63
N GLN A 11 14.39 4.32 10.62
CA GLN A 11 15.14 3.09 10.39
C GLN A 11 14.37 2.11 9.50
N LEU A 12 13.05 2.00 9.68
CA LEU A 12 12.21 1.11 8.88
C LEU A 12 12.13 1.58 7.42
N ILE A 13 11.99 2.89 7.18
CA ILE A 13 12.01 3.48 5.84
C ILE A 13 13.33 3.15 5.12
N GLU A 14 14.45 3.33 5.80
CA GLU A 14 15.78 3.04 5.24
C GLU A 14 15.97 1.54 4.98
N ALA A 15 15.57 0.68 5.91
CA ALA A 15 15.68 -0.76 5.76
C ALA A 15 14.81 -1.31 4.62
N ILE A 16 13.59 -0.77 4.44
CA ILE A 16 12.73 -1.09 3.29
C ILE A 16 13.36 -0.60 1.98
N SER A 17 13.91 0.61 1.97
CA SER A 17 14.56 1.17 0.78
C SER A 17 15.80 0.39 0.35
N CYS A 18 16.51 -0.19 1.33
CA CYS A 18 17.66 -1.07 1.10
C CYS A 18 17.29 -2.55 0.90
N GLN A 19 15.99 -2.88 0.92
CA GLN A 19 15.47 -4.23 0.80
C GLN A 19 16.05 -5.22 1.84
N ASN A 20 16.35 -4.73 3.05
CA ASN A 20 17.00 -5.51 4.11
C ASN A 20 15.96 -6.16 5.04
N LEU A 21 15.48 -7.35 4.67
CA LEU A 21 14.45 -8.08 5.44
C LEU A 21 14.87 -8.38 6.89
N GLN A 22 16.16 -8.67 7.14
CA GLN A 22 16.63 -8.98 8.49
C GLN A 22 16.54 -7.75 9.40
N GLU A 23 16.95 -6.58 8.90
CA GLU A 23 16.87 -5.34 9.67
C GLU A 23 15.41 -4.91 9.86
N ILE A 24 14.55 -5.10 8.85
CA ILE A 24 13.10 -4.85 8.98
C ILE A 24 12.48 -5.70 10.10
N GLN A 25 12.73 -7.01 10.11
CA GLN A 25 12.23 -7.92 11.15
C GLN A 25 12.71 -7.50 12.54
N LYS A 26 13.98 -7.12 12.66
CA LYS A 26 14.56 -6.62 13.91
C LYS A 26 13.87 -5.35 14.38
N ILE A 27 13.64 -4.38 13.49
CA ILE A 27 12.97 -3.11 13.82
C ILE A 27 11.52 -3.37 14.25
N LEU A 28 10.78 -4.22 13.53
CA LEU A 28 9.39 -4.56 13.88
C LEU A 28 9.31 -5.29 15.23
N THR A 29 10.28 -6.15 15.56
CA THR A 29 10.36 -6.81 16.88
C THR A 29 10.63 -5.83 18.02
N LEU A 30 11.33 -4.73 17.73
CA LEU A 30 11.62 -3.67 18.70
C LEU A 30 10.46 -2.70 18.89
N ALA A 31 9.54 -2.61 17.93
CA ALA A 31 8.30 -1.86 18.10
C ALA A 31 7.41 -2.58 19.12
N GLN A 32 6.77 -1.82 20.02
CA GLN A 32 5.72 -2.39 20.85
C GLN A 32 4.54 -2.78 19.95
N LEU A 33 3.87 -3.91 20.23
CA LEU A 33 2.76 -4.44 19.41
C LEU A 33 1.66 -3.41 19.11
N GLU A 34 1.37 -2.50 20.04
CA GLU A 34 0.35 -1.44 19.85
C GLU A 34 0.81 -0.35 18.87
N ASP A 35 2.12 -0.12 18.76
CA ASP A 35 2.72 0.90 17.91
C ASP A 35 3.22 0.36 16.56
N GLU A 36 3.45 -0.95 16.44
CA GLU A 36 4.00 -1.59 15.23
C GLU A 36 3.17 -1.24 13.98
N ALA A 37 1.84 -1.39 14.07
CA ALA A 37 0.95 -1.11 12.96
C ALA A 37 0.97 0.38 12.54
N ILE A 38 1.12 1.29 13.50
CA ILE A 38 1.19 2.73 13.25
C ILE A 38 2.51 3.07 12.58
N ILE A 39 3.63 2.61 13.14
CA ILE A 39 4.99 2.84 12.61
C ILE A 39 5.10 2.27 11.19
N LEU A 40 4.61 1.05 10.97
CA LEU A 40 4.63 0.41 9.67
C LEU A 40 3.81 1.22 8.65
N LYS A 41 2.58 1.61 8.99
CA LYS A 41 1.73 2.42 8.10
C LYS A 41 2.38 3.74 7.75
N GLU A 42 2.94 4.46 8.72
CA GLU A 42 3.60 5.75 8.47
C GLU A 42 4.90 5.62 7.66
N ALA A 43 5.66 4.55 7.87
CA ALA A 43 6.86 4.26 7.08
C ALA A 43 6.49 3.94 5.62
N LEU A 44 5.47 3.11 5.41
CA LEU A 44 5.05 2.67 4.07
C LEU A 44 4.54 3.81 3.18
N VAL A 45 4.00 4.89 3.76
CA VAL A 45 3.57 6.09 3.01
C VAL A 45 4.76 6.89 2.48
N GLN A 46 5.95 6.73 3.06
CA GLN A 46 7.14 7.53 2.74
C GLN A 46 8.17 6.80 1.86
N VAL A 47 8.03 5.49 1.66
CA VAL A 47 8.93 4.74 0.78
C VAL A 47 8.49 4.85 -0.68
N GLU A 48 9.44 4.70 -1.61
CA GLU A 48 9.11 4.64 -3.03
C GLU A 48 8.22 3.44 -3.35
N TYR A 49 7.32 3.61 -4.33
CA TYR A 49 6.34 2.59 -4.71
C TYR A 49 6.97 1.22 -5.01
N VAL A 50 8.14 1.19 -5.65
CA VAL A 50 8.83 -0.08 -5.95
C VAL A 50 9.23 -0.84 -4.68
N ASN A 51 9.71 -0.12 -3.66
CA ASN A 51 10.12 -0.70 -2.38
C ASN A 51 8.91 -1.06 -1.52
N PHE A 52 7.83 -0.28 -1.61
CA PHE A 52 6.53 -0.62 -1.02
C PHE A 52 6.00 -1.96 -1.55
N VAL A 53 5.95 -2.12 -2.88
CA VAL A 53 5.46 -3.35 -3.52
C VAL A 53 6.35 -4.53 -3.15
N TRP A 54 7.67 -4.36 -3.23
CA TRP A 54 8.63 -5.38 -2.82
C TRP A 54 8.39 -5.82 -1.37
N PHE A 55 8.31 -4.87 -0.44
CA PHE A 55 8.15 -5.18 0.98
C PHE A 55 6.86 -5.96 1.24
N LEU A 56 5.73 -5.52 0.67
CA LEU A 56 4.47 -6.24 0.85
C LEU A 56 4.53 -7.65 0.27
N GLN A 57 5.13 -7.85 -0.90
CA GLN A 57 5.28 -9.17 -1.49
C GLN A 57 6.11 -10.12 -0.62
N GLU A 58 7.16 -9.62 0.04
CA GLU A 58 7.98 -10.42 0.93
C GLU A 58 7.33 -10.61 2.31
N TYR A 59 6.58 -9.62 2.81
CA TYR A 59 5.95 -9.64 4.13
C TYR A 59 4.66 -10.48 4.17
N VAL A 60 3.76 -10.33 3.20
CA VAL A 60 2.49 -11.09 3.14
C VAL A 60 2.54 -12.30 2.19
N GLY A 61 3.60 -12.40 1.39
CA GLY A 61 3.74 -13.39 0.33
C GLY A 61 3.19 -12.92 -1.03
N LYS A 62 3.88 -13.31 -2.11
CA LYS A 62 3.59 -12.88 -3.48
C LYS A 62 2.17 -13.24 -3.95
N GLU A 63 1.72 -14.46 -3.67
CA GLU A 63 0.38 -14.92 -4.07
C GLU A 63 -0.71 -14.15 -3.33
N SER A 64 -0.58 -14.01 -2.00
CA SER A 64 -1.50 -13.23 -1.17
C SER A 64 -1.57 -11.78 -1.62
N TYR A 65 -0.42 -11.17 -1.93
CA TYR A 65 -0.36 -9.81 -2.44
C TYR A 65 -1.10 -9.68 -3.79
N GLN A 66 -0.82 -10.57 -4.75
CA GLN A 66 -1.48 -10.56 -6.05
C GLN A 66 -2.99 -10.75 -5.95
N GLN A 67 -3.45 -11.64 -5.06
CA GLN A 67 -4.87 -11.86 -4.82
C GLN A 67 -5.52 -10.61 -4.21
N ALA A 68 -4.88 -9.98 -3.23
CA ALA A 68 -5.38 -8.73 -2.64
C ALA A 68 -5.47 -7.59 -3.67
N VAL A 69 -4.46 -7.42 -4.52
CA VAL A 69 -4.47 -6.43 -5.61
C VAL A 69 -5.64 -6.69 -6.56
N LYS A 70 -5.89 -7.96 -6.92
CA LYS A 70 -7.00 -8.35 -7.79
C LYS A 70 -8.35 -8.06 -7.15
N ASP A 71 -8.52 -8.38 -5.87
CA ASP A 71 -9.78 -8.20 -5.15
C ASP A 71 -10.13 -6.72 -5.01
N VAL A 72 -9.15 -5.89 -4.63
CA VAL A 72 -9.32 -4.43 -4.55
C VAL A 72 -9.64 -3.84 -5.93
N SER A 73 -8.90 -4.23 -6.96
CA SER A 73 -9.14 -3.75 -8.33
C SER A 73 -10.53 -4.14 -8.85
N THR A 74 -10.98 -5.36 -8.55
CA THR A 74 -12.31 -5.84 -8.92
C THR A 74 -13.40 -5.03 -8.20
N SER A 75 -13.24 -4.81 -6.90
CA SER A 75 -14.19 -4.02 -6.10
C SER A 75 -14.26 -2.56 -6.58
N MET A 76 -13.13 -1.91 -6.82
CA MET A 76 -13.10 -0.54 -7.37
C MET A 76 -13.78 -0.46 -8.73
N THR A 77 -13.51 -1.43 -9.62
CA THR A 77 -14.14 -1.49 -10.94
C THR A 77 -15.65 -1.63 -10.84
N GLN A 78 -16.13 -2.50 -9.94
CA GLN A 78 -17.58 -2.67 -9.70
C GLN A 78 -18.22 -1.37 -9.20
N LYS A 79 -17.63 -0.71 -8.19
CA LYS A 79 -18.14 0.57 -7.68
C LYS A 79 -18.24 1.63 -8.76
N LEU A 80 -17.21 1.78 -9.59
CA LEU A 80 -17.23 2.76 -10.68
C LEU A 80 -18.33 2.45 -11.70
N VAL A 81 -18.50 1.18 -12.09
CA VAL A 81 -19.57 0.78 -13.01
C VAL A 81 -20.95 1.02 -12.42
N GLU A 82 -21.15 0.74 -11.13
CA GLU A 82 -22.39 1.03 -10.40
C GLU A 82 -22.67 2.54 -10.32
N GLY A 83 -21.61 3.36 -10.24
CA GLY A 83 -21.67 4.82 -10.33
C GLY A 83 -21.93 5.38 -11.73
N GLY A 84 -22.02 4.51 -12.74
CA GLY A 84 -22.27 4.88 -14.14
C GLY A 84 -21.03 5.22 -14.95
N PHE A 85 -19.82 5.04 -14.39
CA PHE A 85 -18.56 5.25 -15.08
C PHE A 85 -18.22 4.06 -15.98
N LYS A 86 -17.61 4.34 -17.14
CA LYS A 86 -17.33 3.36 -18.19
C LYS A 86 -15.83 3.03 -18.28
N PRO A 87 -15.44 1.75 -18.21
CA PRO A 87 -14.08 1.33 -18.51
C PRO A 87 -13.65 1.76 -19.92
N GLY A 88 -12.40 2.15 -20.10
CA GLY A 88 -11.87 2.63 -21.38
C GLY A 88 -12.18 4.10 -21.68
N VAL A 89 -13.11 4.71 -20.95
CA VAL A 89 -13.51 6.12 -21.13
C VAL A 89 -13.21 6.91 -19.86
N ASP A 90 -13.84 6.53 -18.76
CA ASP A 90 -13.74 7.22 -17.48
C ASP A 90 -12.61 6.65 -16.61
N PHE A 91 -12.24 5.39 -16.82
CA PHE A 91 -11.10 4.79 -16.14
C PHE A 91 -10.49 3.62 -16.91
N ASN A 92 -9.22 3.32 -16.62
CA ASN A 92 -8.46 2.18 -17.12
C ASN A 92 -7.66 1.57 -15.98
N LEU A 93 -7.72 0.24 -15.88
CA LEU A 93 -6.94 -0.54 -14.91
C LEU A 93 -5.74 -1.18 -15.60
N HIS A 94 -4.55 -0.93 -15.07
CA HIS A 94 -3.33 -1.62 -15.46
C HIS A 94 -3.30 -3.04 -14.87
N PRO A 95 -2.65 -4.00 -15.54
CA PRO A 95 -2.46 -5.36 -15.02
C PRO A 95 -1.74 -5.44 -13.67
N ASP A 96 -0.99 -4.40 -13.30
CA ASP A 96 -0.30 -4.28 -12.01
C ASP A 96 -1.19 -3.71 -10.89
N GLY A 97 -2.48 -3.46 -11.16
CA GLY A 97 -3.45 -2.94 -10.21
C GLY A 97 -3.53 -1.42 -10.14
N ARG A 98 -2.69 -0.68 -10.88
CA ARG A 98 -2.79 0.79 -10.95
C ARG A 98 -4.00 1.20 -11.77
N MET A 99 -4.74 2.19 -11.31
CA MET A 99 -5.89 2.74 -12.03
C MET A 99 -5.62 4.17 -12.47
N LEU A 100 -5.90 4.45 -13.74
CA LEU A 100 -6.04 5.80 -14.25
C LEU A 100 -7.53 6.08 -14.35
N ALA A 101 -8.03 7.06 -13.61
CA ALA A 101 -9.43 7.45 -13.61
C ALA A 101 -9.58 8.94 -13.88
N SER A 102 -10.73 9.34 -14.44
CA SER A 102 -11.12 10.74 -14.60
C SER A 102 -11.24 11.43 -13.24
N LYS A 103 -11.29 12.76 -13.23
CA LYS A 103 -11.42 13.52 -11.99
C LYS A 103 -12.72 13.13 -11.26
N GLU A 104 -13.81 13.04 -12.00
CA GLU A 104 -15.13 12.69 -11.49
C GLU A 104 -15.18 11.26 -10.94
N ALA A 105 -14.51 10.31 -11.61
CA ALA A 105 -14.41 8.93 -11.14
C ALA A 105 -13.58 8.81 -9.85
N ASN A 106 -12.48 9.58 -9.73
CA ASN A 106 -11.70 9.64 -8.49
C ASN A 106 -12.50 10.27 -7.35
N GLU A 107 -13.15 11.41 -7.59
CA GLU A 107 -14.00 12.06 -6.59
C GLU A 107 -15.14 11.14 -6.14
N TYR A 108 -15.72 10.35 -7.04
CA TYR A 108 -16.72 9.36 -6.69
C TYR A 108 -16.19 8.26 -5.77
N LEU A 109 -14.98 7.74 -6.03
CA LEU A 109 -14.34 6.73 -5.20
C LEU A 109 -13.93 7.26 -3.82
N GLU A 110 -13.57 8.54 -3.71
CA GLU A 110 -13.23 9.20 -2.43
C GLU A 110 -14.45 9.40 -1.52
N ASN A 111 -15.65 9.51 -2.10
CA ASN A 111 -16.90 9.79 -1.39
C ASN A 111 -17.75 8.54 -1.11
N TYR A 112 -17.20 7.34 -1.31
CA TYR A 112 -17.88 6.04 -1.17
C TYR A 112 -17.49 5.31 0.12
#